data_AF-A0T1B4-F1
#
_entry.id   AF-A0T1B4-F1
#
_cell.length_a   1.000
_cell.length_b   1.000
_cell.length_c   1.000
_cell.angle_alpha   90.00
_cell.angle_beta   90.00
_cell.angle_gamma   90.00
#
_symmetry.space_group_name_H-M   'P 1'
#
loop_
_entity.id
_entity.type
_entity.pdbx_description
1 polymer ?
#
loop_
_entity_poly.entity_id
_entity_poly.type
_entity_poly.pdbx_seq_one_letter_code
_entity_poly.pdbx_strand_id
1 'polypeptide(L)'
;VIGNPSHFFRADRKIIHIDIDPSSISKRVKVDVPIVGYVADVLDEMLRILEGSSQRPDAQALKAWWSEIKEWQRKDCLKYDRKSNLIKPQFVIEKLYEVTKGDAIVTSDVG
;
A
#
# COMPACT_ATOMS: atom_id res chain seq x y z
N VAL A 1 -0.82 15.01 -6.35
CA VAL A 1 -1.84 14.39 -7.23
C VAL A 1 -3.01 13.94 -6.37
N ILE A 2 -4.19 14.53 -6.56
CA ILE A 2 -5.39 14.18 -5.79
C ILE A 2 -6.17 13.16 -6.61
N GLY A 3 -6.32 11.93 -6.09
CA GLY A 3 -7.18 10.92 -6.71
C GLY A 3 -8.63 11.37 -6.67
N ASN A 4 -9.36 11.20 -7.79
CA ASN A 4 -10.80 11.46 -7.87
C ASN A 4 -11.55 10.46 -6.97
N PRO A 5 -12.21 10.89 -5.87
CA PRO A 5 -12.90 9.98 -4.96
C PRO A 5 -13.97 9.14 -5.65
N SER A 6 -14.63 9.67 -6.68
CA SER A 6 -15.62 8.93 -7.47
C SER A 6 -15.01 7.72 -8.18
N HIS A 7 -13.72 7.78 -8.54
CA HIS A 7 -13.01 6.62 -9.11
C HIS A 7 -12.67 5.57 -8.03
N PHE A 8 -12.34 6.02 -6.82
CA PHE A 8 -12.06 5.14 -5.68
C PHE A 8 -13.32 4.38 -5.21
N PHE A 9 -14.52 4.91 -5.47
CA PHE A 9 -15.80 4.36 -5.00
C PHE A 9 -16.55 3.49 -6.03
N ARG A 10 -15.90 3.03 -7.10
CA ARG A 10 -16.58 2.28 -8.18
C ARG A 10 -17.07 0.89 -7.76
N ALA A 11 -16.49 0.31 -6.71
CA ALA A 11 -16.93 -0.94 -6.11
C ALA A 11 -17.48 -0.67 -4.70
N ASP A 12 -18.38 -1.53 -4.22
CA ASP A 12 -18.81 -1.49 -2.83
C ASP A 12 -17.69 -1.96 -1.90
N ARG A 13 -17.52 -1.30 -0.76
CA ARG A 13 -16.40 -1.52 0.17
C ARG A 13 -16.71 -0.96 1.54
N LYS A 14 -16.08 -1.54 2.55
CA LYS A 14 -15.97 -0.94 3.89
C LYS A 14 -14.60 -0.27 4.05
N ILE A 15 -14.60 0.92 4.64
CA ILE A 15 -13.39 1.72 4.86
C ILE A 15 -13.10 1.75 6.36
N ILE A 16 -11.95 1.18 6.72
CA ILE A 16 -11.38 1.23 8.07
C ILE A 16 -10.19 2.19 8.02
N HIS A 17 -10.16 3.20 8.90
CA HIS A 17 -9.10 4.19 8.94
C HIS A 17 -8.57 4.34 10.37
N ILE A 18 -7.30 4.02 10.54
CA ILE A 18 -6.56 4.14 11.79
C ILE A 18 -5.63 5.35 11.67
N ASP A 19 -5.84 6.37 12.49
CA ASP A 19 -5.00 7.57 12.53
C ASP A 19 -4.85 8.07 13.97
N ILE A 20 -3.69 8.61 14.32
CA ILE A 20 -3.47 9.17 15.66
C ILE A 20 -4.11 10.56 15.81
N ASP A 21 -4.28 11.29 14.70
CA ASP A 21 -4.95 12.58 14.66
C ASP A 21 -6.43 12.41 14.26
N PRO A 22 -7.38 12.66 15.17
CA PRO A 22 -8.82 12.61 14.86
C PRO A 22 -9.22 13.51 13.67
N SER A 23 -8.50 14.62 13.43
CA SER A 23 -8.83 15.58 12.38
C SER A 23 -8.59 15.05 10.97
N SER A 24 -7.76 14.00 10.83
CA SER A 24 -7.47 13.35 9.55
C SER A 24 -8.55 12.34 9.16
N ILE A 25 -9.28 11.79 10.13
CA ILE A 25 -10.33 10.80 9.90
C ILE A 25 -11.53 11.47 9.22
N SER A 26 -12.04 10.84 8.17
CA SER A 26 -13.15 11.33 7.34
C SER A 26 -12.94 12.71 6.68
N LYS A 27 -11.72 13.26 6.71
CA LYS A 27 -11.39 14.56 6.10
C LYS A 27 -11.66 14.63 4.60
N ARG A 28 -11.49 13.50 3.89
CA ARG A 28 -11.58 13.41 2.41
C ARG A 28 -12.57 12.34 1.93
N VAL A 29 -12.66 11.25 2.66
CA VAL A 29 -13.47 10.08 2.32
C VAL A 29 -14.17 9.63 3.59
N LYS A 30 -15.49 9.43 3.53
CA LYS A 30 -16.27 8.92 4.67
C LYS A 30 -15.74 7.54 5.08
N VAL A 31 -15.38 7.41 6.36
CA VAL A 31 -14.88 6.17 6.97
C VAL A 31 -16.04 5.45 7.65
N ASP A 32 -16.12 4.13 7.51
CA ASP A 32 -17.15 3.31 8.14
C ASP A 32 -16.75 2.87 9.56
N VAL A 33 -15.47 2.57 9.76
CA VAL A 33 -14.89 2.18 11.06
C VAL A 33 -13.69 3.08 11.36
N PRO A 34 -13.87 4.20 12.08
CA PRO A 34 -12.78 5.07 12.49
C PRO A 34 -12.12 4.54 13.76
N ILE A 35 -10.78 4.51 13.80
CA ILE A 35 -10.00 4.14 14.98
C ILE A 35 -8.98 5.25 15.23
N VAL A 36 -9.08 5.92 16.37
CA VAL A 36 -8.12 6.94 16.79
C VAL A 36 -7.08 6.27 17.69
N GLY A 37 -5.82 6.26 17.26
CA GLY A 37 -4.75 5.67 18.06
C GLY A 37 -3.41 5.57 17.36
N TYR A 38 -2.38 5.24 18.14
CA TYR A 38 -1.07 4.90 17.59
C TYR A 38 -1.15 3.55 16.86
N VAL A 39 -0.75 3.54 15.58
CA VAL A 39 -0.98 2.38 14.70
C VAL A 39 -0.33 1.09 15.20
N ALA A 40 0.81 1.16 15.89
CA ALA A 40 1.47 -0.03 16.43
C ALA A 40 0.61 -0.70 17.51
N ASP A 41 0.10 0.09 18.47
CA ASP A 41 -0.74 -0.42 19.56
C ASP A 41 -2.05 -1.01 19.03
N VAL A 42 -2.66 -0.34 18.04
CA VAL A 42 -3.90 -0.81 17.40
C VAL A 42 -3.66 -2.12 16.65
N LEU A 43 -2.55 -2.24 15.91
CA LEU A 43 -2.21 -3.47 15.19
C LEU A 43 -1.93 -4.63 16.15
N ASP A 44 -1.21 -4.38 17.25
CA ASP A 44 -0.95 -5.39 18.27
C ASP A 44 -2.24 -5.93 18.88
N GLU A 45 -3.19 -5.05 19.20
CA GLU A 45 -4.50 -5.47 19.71
C GLU A 45 -5.31 -6.26 18.66
N MET A 46 -5.33 -5.80 17.41
CA MET A 46 -5.99 -6.51 16.31
C MET A 46 -5.40 -7.92 16.11
N LEU A 47 -4.08 -8.07 16.18
CA LEU A 47 -3.41 -9.36 16.06
C LEU A 47 -3.79 -10.31 17.20
N ARG A 48 -3.80 -9.83 18.46
CA ARG A 48 -4.24 -10.64 19.61
C ARG A 48 -5.68 -11.13 19.45
N ILE A 49 -6.57 -10.27 18.95
CA ILE A 49 -7.96 -10.63 18.67
C ILE A 49 -8.04 -11.69 17.58
N LEU A 50 -7.25 -11.56 16.51
CA LEU A 50 -7.20 -12.53 15.41
C LEU A 50 -6.65 -13.89 15.86
N GLU A 51 -5.61 -13.91 16.69
CA GLU A 51 -5.01 -15.13 17.24
C GLU A 51 -6.00 -15.89 18.13
N GLY A 52 -6.78 -15.17 18.96
CA GLY A 52 -7.84 -15.74 19.79
C GLY A 52 -9.09 -16.14 19.02
N SER A 53 -9.22 -15.76 17.74
CA SER A 53 -10.40 -16.04 16.93
C SER A 53 -10.30 -17.38 16.20
N SER A 54 -11.40 -18.13 16.19
CA SER A 54 -11.55 -19.31 15.33
C SER A 54 -11.96 -18.95 13.89
N GLN A 55 -12.33 -17.69 13.64
CA GLN A 55 -12.69 -17.24 12.30
C GLN A 55 -11.47 -17.30 11.38
N ARG A 56 -11.69 -17.76 10.16
CA ARG A 56 -10.67 -17.79 9.11
C ARG A 56 -11.21 -17.08 7.88
N PRO A 57 -10.36 -16.38 7.13
CA PRO A 57 -10.78 -15.77 5.89
C PRO A 57 -11.16 -16.86 4.88
N ASP A 58 -12.09 -16.52 3.98
CA ASP A 58 -12.48 -17.40 2.88
C ASP A 58 -11.29 -17.63 1.95
N ALA A 59 -10.78 -18.87 1.95
CA ALA A 59 -9.61 -19.27 1.17
C ALA A 59 -9.85 -19.16 -0.35
N GLN A 60 -11.09 -19.39 -0.82
CA GLN A 60 -11.42 -19.29 -2.23
C GLN A 60 -11.48 -17.83 -2.67
N ALA A 61 -12.11 -16.96 -1.86
CA ALA A 61 -12.14 -15.53 -2.10
C ALA A 61 -10.72 -14.93 -2.10
N LEU A 62 -9.88 -15.29 -1.13
CA LEU A 62 -8.48 -14.86 -1.08
C LEU A 62 -7.70 -15.33 -2.31
N LYS A 63 -7.88 -16.57 -2.75
CA LYS A 63 -7.19 -17.10 -3.93
C LYS A 63 -7.59 -16.34 -5.20
N ALA A 64 -8.88 -16.04 -5.37
CA ALA A 64 -9.37 -15.25 -6.49
C ALA A 64 -8.76 -13.83 -6.48
N TRP A 65 -8.76 -13.17 -5.32
CA TRP A 65 -8.18 -11.84 -5.15
C TRP A 65 -6.68 -11.79 -5.45
N TRP A 66 -5.91 -12.76 -4.93
CA TRP A 66 -4.49 -12.87 -5.24
C TRP A 66 -4.22 -13.14 -6.73
N SER A 67 -5.13 -13.82 -7.44
CA SER A 67 -5.01 -14.01 -8.88
C SER A 67 -5.14 -12.70 -9.65
N GLU A 68 -6.04 -11.82 -9.23
CA GLU A 68 -6.23 -10.50 -9.82
C GLU A 68 -5.02 -9.58 -9.56
N ILE A 69 -4.52 -9.56 -8.33
CA ILE A 69 -3.28 -8.83 -7.98
C ILE A 69 -2.11 -9.29 -8.84
N LYS A 70 -1.93 -10.60 -9.01
CA LYS A 70 -0.86 -11.15 -9.84
C LYS A 70 -0.99 -10.72 -11.29
N GLU A 71 -2.20 -10.62 -11.83
CA GLU A 71 -2.42 -10.10 -13.17
C GLU A 71 -1.98 -8.63 -13.30
N TRP A 72 -2.25 -7.80 -12.29
CA TRP A 72 -1.75 -6.42 -12.30
C TRP A 72 -0.23 -6.35 -12.18
N GLN A 73 0.38 -7.19 -11.34
CA GLN A 73 1.83 -7.27 -11.19
C GLN A 73 2.52 -7.74 -12.48
N ARG A 74 1.88 -8.62 -13.26
CA ARG A 74 2.40 -9.09 -14.57
C ARG A 74 2.61 -7.97 -15.57
N LYS A 75 1.89 -6.84 -15.44
CA LYS A 75 2.10 -5.67 -16.32
C LYS A 75 3.50 -5.10 -16.19
N ASP A 76 4.18 -5.35 -15.06
CA ASP A 76 5.53 -4.90 -14.75
C ASP A 76 5.75 -3.43 -15.16
N CYS A 77 4.87 -2.57 -14.62
CA CYS A 77 4.75 -1.17 -15.01
C CYS A 77 5.99 -0.33 -14.67
N LEU A 78 6.92 -0.86 -13.89
CA LEU A 78 8.17 -0.22 -13.54
C LEU A 78 9.30 -0.55 -14.53
N LYS A 79 9.07 -1.41 -15.54
CA LYS A 79 10.04 -1.65 -16.61
C LYS A 79 10.40 -0.36 -17.33
N TYR A 80 11.69 -0.24 -17.64
CA TYR A 80 12.24 0.84 -18.45
C TYR A 80 13.26 0.29 -19.45
N ASP A 81 13.57 1.09 -20.47
CA ASP A 81 14.55 0.73 -21.50
C ASP A 81 15.98 0.71 -20.92
N ARG A 82 16.49 -0.50 -20.69
CA ARG A 82 17.87 -0.75 -20.22
C ARG A 82 18.90 -0.80 -21.34
N LYS A 83 18.48 -0.83 -22.61
CA LYS A 83 19.39 -0.89 -23.77
C LYS A 83 19.74 0.50 -24.29
N SER A 84 19.15 1.54 -23.72
CA SER A 84 19.46 2.92 -24.08
C SER A 84 20.94 3.22 -23.90
N ASN A 85 21.52 3.93 -24.86
CA ASN A 85 22.87 4.47 -24.76
C ASN A 85 22.98 5.59 -23.70
N LEU A 86 21.84 6.11 -23.23
CA LEU A 86 21.76 7.12 -22.17
C LEU A 86 21.42 6.46 -20.83
N ILE A 87 22.02 6.98 -19.75
CA ILE A 87 21.69 6.53 -18.40
C ILE A 87 20.25 6.93 -18.07
N LYS A 88 19.42 5.94 -17.78
CA LYS A 88 18.04 6.16 -17.32
C LYS A 88 18.03 6.47 -15.83
N PRO A 89 17.26 7.46 -15.34
CA PRO A 89 17.18 7.77 -13.91
C PRO A 89 16.77 6.55 -13.06
N GLN A 90 15.85 5.72 -13.57
CA GLN A 90 15.43 4.47 -12.92
C GLN A 90 16.62 3.53 -12.68
N PHE A 91 17.55 3.46 -13.64
CA PHE A 91 18.76 2.65 -13.53
C PHE A 91 19.69 3.16 -12.43
N VAL A 92 19.78 4.47 -12.24
CA VAL A 92 20.61 5.06 -11.17
C VAL A 92 20.09 4.65 -9.80
N ILE A 93 18.77 4.75 -9.58
CA ILE A 93 18.14 4.36 -8.32
C ILE A 93 18.25 2.85 -8.09
N GLU A 94 18.07 2.03 -9.14
CA GLU A 94 18.28 0.58 -9.07
C GLU A 94 19.71 0.23 -8.66
N LYS A 95 20.72 0.86 -9.28
CA LYS A 95 22.13 0.63 -8.93
C LYS A 95 22.49 1.13 -7.54
N LEU A 96 21.90 2.24 -7.09
CA LEU A 96 22.05 2.68 -5.71
C LEU A 96 21.53 1.62 -4.74
N TYR A 97 20.33 1.07 -4.98
CA TYR A 97 19.78 -0.02 -4.17
C TYR A 97 20.68 -1.26 -4.19
N GLU A 98 21.16 -1.71 -5.35
CA GLU A 98 22.03 -2.89 -5.46
C GLU A 98 23.33 -2.75 -4.64
N VAL A 99 23.99 -1.60 -4.71
CA VAL A 99 25.27 -1.35 -4.02
C VAL A 99 25.08 -1.19 -2.51
N THR A 100 23.98 -0.54 -2.11
CA THR A 100 23.66 -0.27 -0.69
C THR A 100 22.89 -1.41 -0.04
N LYS A 101 22.41 -2.38 -0.83
CA LYS A 101 21.51 -3.45 -0.42
C LYS A 101 20.20 -2.97 0.23
N GLY A 102 19.83 -1.72 -0.04
CA GLY A 102 18.66 -1.08 0.59
C GLY A 102 18.92 -0.46 1.97
N ASP A 103 20.15 -0.46 2.47
CA ASP A 103 20.49 0.04 3.81
C ASP A 103 20.84 1.55 3.82
N ALA A 104 20.75 2.24 2.69
CA ALA A 104 21.03 3.67 2.61
C ALA A 104 19.82 4.51 3.07
N ILE A 105 20.12 5.61 3.77
CA ILE A 105 19.15 6.68 4.01
C ILE A 105 19.03 7.50 2.72
N VAL A 106 17.82 7.59 2.17
CA VAL A 106 17.54 8.32 0.92
C VAL A 106 16.80 9.61 1.23
N THR A 107 17.30 10.73 0.69
CA THR A 107 16.64 12.04 0.72
C THR A 107 16.44 12.55 -0.71
N SER A 108 15.29 13.15 -1.02
CA SER A 108 15.01 13.72 -2.33
C SER A 108 14.37 15.10 -2.22
N ASP A 109 14.54 15.91 -3.26
CA ASP A 109 13.69 17.08 -3.51
C ASP A 109 12.41 16.65 -4.27
N VAL A 110 11.66 17.60 -4.82
CA VAL A 110 10.45 17.38 -5.61
C VAL A 110 10.77 17.30 -7.10
N GLY A 111 10.24 16.29 -7.80
CA GLY A 111 10.43 16.08 -9.25
C GLY A 111 9.53 15.02 -9.84
#